data_AF-A0A2T2QWA1-F1
#
_entry.id   AF-A0A2T2QWA1-F1
#
_cell.length_a   1.000
_cell.length_b   1.000
_cell.length_c   1.000
_cell.angle_alpha   90.00
_cell.angle_beta   90.00
_cell.angle_gamma   90.00
#
_symmetry.space_group_name_H-M   'P 1'
#
loop_
_entity.id
_entity.type
_entity.pdbx_description
1 polymer ?
#
loop_
_entity_poly.entity_id
_entity_poly.type
_entity_poly.pdbx_seq_one_letter_code
_entity_poly.pdbx_strand_id
1 'polypeptide(L)'
;MQILAIAIATWFGAHALKFSIQAFRGRPDFRWFYYSGGMPSGHAAVVTAVTTGVLMLEGFDSLLFGVAAVFSVIIIFDALGVRRSNGEQAIAINALGASVGNTQPIREVLGHTPREVTAGIGFGALTGLLLTFPAWSSSPQAGWLAAPPVDVEQLVYLVIFAGLVLGGLVVRLVLSRYKSVPIKRRIISQIWWWLVLPGAVGLLFSLLQHQTVTAGSWRIWAIIVVIVTILAQVRLYLRLYRGAPAAYQQQVADRQQRRKQQRKKQKGTRSKKSRKRK
;
A
#
# COMPACT_ATOMS: atom_id res chain seq x y z
N MET A 1 -10.26 -30.34 1.79
CA MET A 1 -9.17 -30.30 2.80
C MET A 1 -8.36 -29.00 2.77
N GLN A 2 -8.09 -28.38 1.60
CA GLN A 2 -7.20 -27.21 1.50
C GLN A 2 -7.69 -25.94 2.21
N ILE A 3 -8.98 -25.60 2.10
CA ILE A 3 -9.55 -24.38 2.73
C ILE A 3 -9.46 -24.39 4.26
N LEU A 4 -9.69 -25.55 4.89
CA LEU A 4 -9.57 -25.69 6.35
C LEU A 4 -8.12 -25.48 6.81
N ALA A 5 -7.16 -26.04 6.07
CA ALA A 5 -5.74 -25.84 6.37
C ALA A 5 -5.34 -24.36 6.22
N ILE A 6 -5.85 -23.65 5.22
CA ILE A 6 -5.64 -22.20 5.03
C ILE A 6 -6.18 -21.42 6.23
N ALA A 7 -7.38 -21.74 6.69
CA ALA A 7 -8.00 -21.08 7.84
C ALA A 7 -7.16 -21.28 9.11
N ILE A 8 -6.77 -22.51 9.42
CA ILE A 8 -5.97 -22.85 10.60
C ILE A 8 -4.58 -22.20 10.54
N ALA A 9 -3.88 -22.32 9.40
CA ALA A 9 -2.54 -21.74 9.23
C ALA A 9 -2.58 -20.20 9.32
N THR A 10 -3.59 -19.56 8.71
CA THR A 10 -3.78 -18.11 8.81
C THR A 10 -4.08 -17.69 10.24
N TRP A 11 -4.90 -18.45 10.96
CA TRP A 11 -5.21 -18.18 12.37
C TRP A 11 -3.94 -18.22 13.22
N PHE A 12 -3.14 -19.29 13.11
CA PHE A 12 -1.87 -19.40 13.84
C PHE A 12 -0.89 -18.28 13.45
N GLY A 13 -0.76 -17.99 12.15
CA GLY A 13 0.11 -16.94 11.65
C GLY A 13 -0.28 -15.55 12.16
N ALA A 14 -1.58 -15.23 12.22
CA ALA A 14 -2.06 -13.96 12.73
C ALA A 14 -1.76 -13.78 14.23
N HIS A 15 -1.91 -14.84 15.04
CA HIS A 15 -1.60 -14.79 16.48
C HIS A 15 -0.09 -14.75 16.74
N ALA A 16 0.71 -15.50 15.97
CA ALA A 16 2.17 -15.43 16.03
C ALA A 16 2.70 -14.03 15.67
N LEU A 17 2.13 -13.40 14.63
CA LEU A 17 2.47 -12.03 14.24
C LEU A 17 2.07 -11.02 15.33
N LYS A 18 0.87 -11.16 15.90
CA LYS A 18 0.41 -10.32 17.02
C LYS A 18 1.35 -10.43 18.22
N PHE A 19 1.70 -11.65 18.63
CA PHE A 19 2.65 -11.91 19.71
C PHE A 19 4.01 -11.26 19.42
N SER A 20 4.53 -11.44 18.20
CA SER A 20 5.82 -10.86 17.78
C SER A 20 5.81 -9.33 17.89
N ILE A 21 4.76 -8.67 17.40
CA ILE A 21 4.61 -7.20 17.48
C ILE A 21 4.63 -6.73 18.94
N GLN A 22 3.97 -7.45 19.85
CA GLN A 22 3.89 -7.07 21.26
C GLN A 22 5.20 -7.37 22.01
N ALA A 23 5.89 -8.45 21.66
CA ALA A 23 7.22 -8.77 22.16
C ALA A 23 8.24 -7.68 21.77
N PHE A 24 8.25 -7.22 20.52
CA PHE A 24 9.11 -6.11 20.07
C PHE A 24 8.79 -4.77 20.75
N ARG A 25 7.57 -4.61 21.28
CA ARG A 25 7.16 -3.44 22.08
C ARG A 25 7.52 -3.57 23.57
N GLY A 26 8.27 -4.61 23.96
CA GLY A 26 8.68 -4.86 25.34
C GLY A 26 7.53 -5.34 26.24
N ARG A 27 6.44 -5.87 25.66
CA ARG A 27 5.28 -6.41 26.40
C ARG A 27 4.97 -7.86 25.99
N PRO A 28 5.91 -8.81 26.15
CA PRO A 28 5.65 -10.21 25.87
C PRO A 28 4.66 -10.75 26.92
N ASP A 29 3.42 -10.98 26.51
CA ASP A 29 2.39 -11.60 27.35
C ASP A 29 1.66 -12.67 26.53
N PHE A 30 1.68 -13.92 27.01
CA PHE A 30 1.01 -15.03 26.35
C PHE A 30 -0.52 -14.86 26.32
N ARG A 31 -1.09 -13.99 27.16
CA ARG A 31 -2.50 -13.64 27.12
C ARG A 31 -2.93 -13.06 25.78
N TRP A 32 -2.02 -12.48 24.98
CA TRP A 32 -2.30 -11.97 23.63
C TRP A 32 -2.77 -13.05 22.63
N PHE A 33 -2.57 -14.34 22.92
CA PHE A 33 -3.14 -15.44 22.12
C PHE A 33 -4.65 -15.57 22.28
N TYR A 34 -5.22 -15.12 23.41
CA TYR A 34 -6.64 -15.29 23.72
C TYR A 34 -7.36 -13.95 24.01
N TYR A 35 -6.62 -12.85 24.13
CA TYR A 35 -7.18 -11.51 24.33
C TYR A 35 -7.83 -10.97 23.04
N SER A 36 -9.01 -10.37 23.17
CA SER A 36 -9.65 -9.65 22.07
C SER A 36 -8.98 -8.28 21.88
N GLY A 37 -8.57 -7.95 20.65
CA GLY A 37 -7.87 -6.70 20.32
C GLY A 37 -6.45 -6.89 19.79
N GLY A 38 -5.85 -5.82 19.25
CA GLY A 38 -4.49 -5.80 18.72
C GLY A 38 -4.40 -6.09 17.21
N MET A 39 -3.26 -5.70 16.62
CA MET A 39 -2.98 -5.83 15.19
C MET A 39 -2.16 -7.10 14.91
N PRO A 40 -2.47 -7.90 13.88
CA PRO A 40 -3.67 -7.85 13.01
C PRO A 40 -4.91 -8.50 13.64
N SER A 41 -6.11 -8.19 13.13
CA SER A 41 -7.36 -8.88 13.50
C SER A 41 -7.36 -10.31 12.96
N GLY A 42 -7.43 -11.30 13.87
CA GLY A 42 -7.44 -12.73 13.51
C GLY A 42 -8.74 -13.16 12.82
N HIS A 43 -9.89 -12.64 13.25
CA HIS A 43 -11.17 -12.96 12.61
C HIS A 43 -11.20 -12.46 11.16
N ALA A 44 -10.80 -11.21 10.95
CA ALA A 44 -10.73 -10.61 9.61
C ALA A 44 -9.71 -11.32 8.72
N ALA A 45 -8.56 -11.71 9.28
CA ALA A 45 -7.54 -12.48 8.55
C ALA A 45 -8.06 -13.84 8.09
N VAL A 46 -8.68 -14.61 8.97
CA VAL A 46 -9.16 -15.96 8.64
C VAL A 46 -10.24 -15.93 7.57
N VAL A 47 -11.27 -15.10 7.74
CA VAL A 47 -12.38 -15.06 6.77
C VAL A 47 -11.91 -14.56 5.40
N THR A 48 -11.02 -13.56 5.37
CA THR A 48 -10.44 -13.06 4.12
C THR A 48 -9.57 -14.11 3.45
N ALA A 49 -8.78 -14.88 4.21
CA ALA A 49 -7.96 -15.96 3.66
C ALA A 49 -8.80 -17.10 3.09
N VAL A 50 -9.90 -17.46 3.76
CA VAL A 50 -10.86 -18.44 3.27
C VAL A 50 -11.53 -17.96 1.98
N THR A 51 -12.07 -16.74 1.96
CA THR A 51 -12.69 -16.18 0.74
C THR A 51 -11.70 -16.08 -0.41
N THR A 52 -10.45 -15.68 -0.13
CA THR A 52 -9.38 -15.62 -1.15
C THR A 52 -9.03 -17.02 -1.65
N GLY A 53 -8.92 -18.01 -0.77
CA GLY A 53 -8.68 -19.40 -1.15
C GLY A 53 -9.81 -19.98 -1.99
N VAL A 54 -11.06 -19.75 -1.61
CA VAL A 54 -12.25 -20.19 -2.37
C VAL A 54 -12.29 -19.50 -3.74
N LEU A 55 -12.02 -18.19 -3.80
CA LEU A 55 -11.92 -17.47 -5.07
C LEU A 55 -10.90 -18.10 -6.01
N MET A 56 -9.73 -18.48 -5.47
CA MET A 56 -8.68 -19.09 -6.28
C MET A 56 -9.07 -20.52 -6.69
N LEU A 57 -9.60 -21.34 -5.80
CA LEU A 57 -9.90 -22.75 -6.11
C LEU A 57 -11.16 -22.95 -6.97
N GLU A 58 -12.21 -22.17 -6.73
CA GLU A 58 -13.53 -22.38 -7.33
C GLU A 58 -13.90 -21.29 -8.35
N GLY A 59 -13.18 -20.17 -8.36
CA GLY A 59 -13.47 -19.04 -9.23
C GLY A 59 -14.56 -18.11 -8.71
N PHE A 60 -14.68 -16.95 -9.38
CA PHE A 60 -15.56 -15.85 -8.97
C PHE A 60 -17.05 -16.17 -9.14
N ASP A 61 -17.43 -16.94 -10.16
CA ASP A 61 -18.83 -17.28 -10.44
C ASP A 61 -19.34 -18.49 -9.64
N SER A 62 -18.54 -19.01 -8.71
CA SER A 62 -18.92 -20.16 -7.90
C SER A 62 -19.89 -19.76 -6.78
N LEU A 63 -20.88 -20.62 -6.52
CA LEU A 63 -21.79 -20.49 -5.39
C LEU A 63 -21.02 -20.40 -4.06
N LEU A 64 -19.95 -21.19 -3.92
CA LEU A 64 -19.14 -21.22 -2.71
C LEU A 64 -18.38 -19.91 -2.48
N PHE A 65 -17.86 -19.28 -3.54
CA PHE A 65 -17.25 -17.95 -3.44
C PHE A 65 -18.28 -16.90 -3.01
N GLY A 66 -19.47 -16.90 -3.62
CA GLY A 66 -20.55 -15.98 -3.25
C GLY A 66 -20.92 -16.09 -1.77
N VAL A 67 -21.12 -17.30 -1.26
CA VAL A 67 -21.41 -17.56 0.16
C VAL A 67 -20.24 -17.11 1.04
N ALA A 68 -18.99 -17.46 0.70
CA ALA A 68 -17.81 -17.09 1.47
C ALA A 68 -17.58 -15.57 1.50
N ALA A 69 -17.84 -14.86 0.40
CA ALA A 69 -17.70 -13.41 0.31
C ALA A 69 -18.71 -12.68 1.18
N VAL A 70 -20.00 -13.06 1.11
CA VAL A 70 -21.05 -12.49 1.96
C VAL A 70 -20.75 -12.74 3.44
N PHE A 71 -20.34 -13.97 3.79
CA PHE A 71 -19.99 -14.33 5.15
C PHE A 71 -18.79 -13.52 5.68
N SER A 72 -17.76 -13.32 4.84
CA SER A 72 -16.62 -12.46 5.16
C SER A 72 -17.03 -11.01 5.41
N VAL A 73 -17.92 -10.44 4.60
CA VAL A 73 -18.41 -9.07 4.79
C VAL A 73 -19.13 -8.93 6.13
N ILE A 74 -20.01 -9.88 6.48
CA ILE A 74 -20.74 -9.87 7.76
C ILE A 74 -19.78 -9.90 8.95
N ILE A 75 -18.79 -10.80 8.93
CA ILE A 75 -17.82 -10.93 10.03
C ILE A 75 -16.90 -9.71 10.13
N ILE A 76 -16.45 -9.17 8.99
CA ILE A 76 -15.64 -7.95 8.97
C ILE A 76 -16.46 -6.77 9.53
N PHE A 77 -17.74 -6.69 9.20
CA PHE A 77 -18.62 -5.64 9.72
C PHE A 77 -18.86 -5.76 11.24
N ASP A 78 -19.09 -6.98 11.76
CA ASP A 78 -19.17 -7.24 13.21
C ASP A 78 -17.88 -6.82 13.93
N ALA A 79 -16.72 -7.09 13.30
CA ALA A 79 -15.42 -6.73 13.84
C ALA A 79 -15.15 -5.20 13.83
N LEU A 80 -15.80 -4.43 12.95
CA LEU A 80 -15.56 -2.98 12.78
C LEU A 80 -16.40 -2.08 13.71
N GLY A 81 -17.65 -2.45 13.99
CA GLY A 81 -18.61 -1.51 14.57
C GLY A 81 -19.37 -2.05 15.77
N VAL A 82 -19.97 -3.24 15.64
CA VAL A 82 -20.94 -3.75 16.62
C VAL A 82 -20.31 -3.99 17.99
N ARG A 83 -19.11 -4.59 18.03
CA ARG A 83 -18.41 -4.85 19.30
C ARG A 83 -17.91 -3.59 20.00
N ARG A 84 -17.66 -2.50 19.25
CA ARG A 84 -17.21 -1.24 19.85
C ARG A 84 -18.35 -0.58 20.62
N SER A 85 -19.55 -0.55 20.06
CA SER A 85 -20.74 -0.01 20.72
C SER A 85 -21.08 -0.78 22.00
N ASN A 86 -20.97 -2.11 21.99
CA ASN A 86 -21.18 -2.92 23.20
C ASN A 86 -20.12 -2.66 24.28
N GLY A 87 -18.86 -2.44 23.90
CA GLY A 87 -17.79 -2.04 24.82
C GLY A 87 -18.03 -0.65 25.42
N GLU A 88 -18.45 0.33 24.61
CA GLU A 88 -18.79 1.68 25.06
C GLU A 88 -20.01 1.67 26.02
N GLN A 89 -21.00 0.81 25.76
CA GLN A 89 -22.12 0.59 26.68
C GLN A 89 -21.67 -0.05 28.00
N ALA A 90 -20.79 -1.06 27.96
CA ALA A 90 -20.27 -1.70 29.18
C ALA A 90 -19.52 -0.69 30.06
N ILE A 91 -18.72 0.20 29.45
CA ILE A 91 -18.04 1.29 30.15
C ILE A 91 -19.06 2.24 30.80
N ALA A 92 -20.09 2.66 30.06
CA ALA A 92 -21.12 3.54 30.59
C ALA A 92 -21.92 2.91 31.75
N ILE A 93 -22.26 1.63 31.64
CA ILE A 93 -22.95 0.87 32.70
C ILE A 93 -22.07 0.72 33.93
N ASN A 94 -20.78 0.40 33.77
CA ASN A 94 -19.83 0.31 34.89
C ASN A 94 -19.68 1.66 35.61
N ALA A 95 -19.63 2.77 34.86
CA ALA A 95 -19.56 4.11 35.43
C ALA A 95 -20.82 4.47 36.25
N LEU A 96 -22.01 4.14 35.75
CA LEU A 96 -23.27 4.31 36.48
C LEU A 96 -23.31 3.42 37.73
N GLY A 97 -22.93 2.16 37.59
CA GLY A 97 -22.87 1.17 38.65
C GLY A 97 -21.97 1.55 39.83
N ALA A 98 -20.82 2.16 39.53
CA ALA A 98 -19.92 2.72 40.55
C ALA A 98 -20.55 3.88 41.33
N SER A 99 -21.46 4.65 40.72
CA SER A 99 -22.11 5.79 41.37
C SER A 99 -23.33 5.40 42.23
N VAL A 100 -23.98 4.28 41.92
CA VAL A 100 -25.23 3.83 42.58
C VAL A 100 -24.99 2.82 43.71
N GLY A 101 -23.83 2.14 43.73
CA GLY A 101 -23.42 1.24 44.80
C GLY A 101 -23.29 -0.22 44.36
N ASN A 102 -22.04 -0.69 44.35
CA ASN A 102 -21.57 -2.08 44.33
C ASN A 102 -22.23 -3.05 43.33
N THR A 103 -22.29 -2.65 42.05
CA THR A 103 -22.55 -3.59 40.96
C THR A 103 -21.24 -4.24 40.50
N GLN A 104 -21.27 -5.54 40.22
CA GLN A 104 -20.14 -6.28 39.66
C GLN A 104 -19.78 -5.68 38.29
N PRO A 105 -18.51 -5.28 38.06
CA PRO A 105 -18.11 -4.66 36.81
C PRO A 105 -18.25 -5.66 35.65
N ILE A 106 -18.89 -5.21 34.57
CA ILE A 106 -19.06 -5.98 33.34
C ILE A 106 -17.78 -5.87 32.51
N ARG A 107 -17.39 -6.96 31.85
CA ARG A 107 -16.17 -7.00 31.03
C ARG A 107 -16.25 -6.00 29.87
N GLU A 108 -15.32 -5.06 29.85
CA GLU A 108 -15.18 -4.07 28.79
C GLU A 108 -14.43 -4.65 27.60
N VAL A 109 -15.16 -5.18 26.62
CA VAL A 109 -14.57 -5.70 25.37
C VAL A 109 -14.65 -4.60 24.31
N LEU A 110 -13.58 -3.81 24.22
CA LEU A 110 -13.40 -2.90 23.09
C LEU A 110 -13.12 -3.75 21.85
N GLY A 111 -14.03 -3.70 20.86
CA GLY A 111 -13.83 -4.34 19.56
C GLY A 111 -12.52 -3.90 18.86
N HIS A 112 -12.23 -4.48 17.71
CA HIS A 112 -11.04 -4.13 16.93
C HIS A 112 -11.13 -2.71 16.38
N THR A 113 -10.01 -2.00 16.32
CA THR A 113 -9.98 -0.71 15.63
C THR A 113 -10.05 -0.92 14.11
N PRO A 114 -10.58 0.04 13.32
CA PRO A 114 -10.63 -0.10 11.87
C PRO A 114 -9.28 -0.44 11.24
N ARG A 115 -8.19 0.12 11.78
CA ARG A 115 -6.81 -0.16 11.33
C ARG A 115 -6.38 -1.60 11.58
N GLU A 116 -6.80 -2.20 12.70
CA GLU A 116 -6.52 -3.61 13.02
C GLU A 116 -7.28 -4.55 12.08
N VAL A 117 -8.53 -4.21 11.74
CA VAL A 117 -9.34 -4.96 10.80
C VAL A 117 -8.74 -4.88 9.39
N THR A 118 -8.38 -3.69 8.91
CA THR A 118 -7.74 -3.54 7.59
C THR A 118 -6.41 -4.30 7.50
N ALA A 119 -5.61 -4.29 8.57
CA ALA A 119 -4.38 -5.09 8.63
C ALA A 119 -4.68 -6.60 8.61
N GLY A 120 -5.76 -7.04 9.27
CA GLY A 120 -6.25 -8.42 9.21
C GLY A 120 -6.67 -8.83 7.81
N ILE A 121 -7.47 -8.01 7.11
CA ILE A 121 -7.87 -8.24 5.72
C ILE A 121 -6.64 -8.39 4.82
N GLY A 122 -5.68 -7.47 4.92
CA GLY A 122 -4.44 -7.52 4.14
C GLY A 122 -3.61 -8.78 4.41
N PHE A 123 -3.46 -9.15 5.69
CA PHE A 123 -2.75 -10.38 6.07
C PHE A 123 -3.48 -11.63 5.55
N GLY A 124 -4.80 -11.70 5.69
CA GLY A 124 -5.62 -12.81 5.23
C GLY A 124 -5.60 -12.99 3.71
N ALA A 125 -5.72 -11.90 2.95
CA ALA A 125 -5.59 -11.95 1.49
C ALA A 125 -4.22 -12.48 1.07
N LEU A 126 -3.15 -12.04 1.75
CA LEU A 126 -1.79 -12.51 1.48
C LEU A 126 -1.62 -14.00 1.81
N THR A 127 -2.03 -14.45 2.99
CA THR A 127 -1.88 -15.86 3.37
C THR A 127 -2.77 -16.77 2.54
N GLY A 128 -4.00 -16.35 2.23
CA GLY A 128 -4.90 -17.07 1.33
C GLY A 128 -4.29 -17.23 -0.07
N LEU A 129 -3.70 -16.17 -0.61
CA LEU A 129 -3.02 -16.22 -1.91
C LEU A 129 -1.79 -17.15 -1.86
N LEU A 130 -0.90 -16.98 -0.88
CA LEU A 130 0.33 -17.77 -0.76
C LEU A 130 0.07 -19.27 -0.56
N LEU A 131 -0.89 -19.61 0.28
CA LEU A 131 -1.20 -21.01 0.60
C LEU A 131 -2.00 -21.70 -0.50
N THR A 132 -2.72 -20.95 -1.34
CA THR A 132 -3.51 -21.49 -2.45
C THR A 132 -2.77 -21.44 -3.79
N PHE A 133 -1.74 -20.61 -3.92
CA PHE A 133 -0.97 -20.42 -5.15
C PHE A 133 -0.48 -21.73 -5.80
N PRO A 134 0.08 -22.72 -5.06
CA PRO A 134 0.51 -23.98 -5.67
C PRO A 134 -0.65 -24.82 -6.23
N ALA A 135 -1.81 -24.80 -5.56
CA ALA A 135 -2.99 -25.54 -6.00
C ALA A 135 -3.68 -24.86 -7.20
N TRP A 136 -3.79 -23.53 -7.17
CA TRP A 136 -4.39 -22.75 -8.25
C TRP A 136 -3.55 -22.75 -9.53
N SER A 137 -2.23 -22.64 -9.41
CA SER A 137 -1.32 -22.72 -10.58
C SER A 137 -1.41 -24.07 -11.31
N SER A 138 -1.91 -25.11 -10.63
CA SER A 138 -2.13 -26.44 -11.17
C SER A 138 -3.56 -26.64 -11.71
N SER A 139 -4.48 -25.67 -11.58
CA SER A 139 -5.89 -25.84 -11.91
C SER A 139 -6.20 -25.54 -13.39
N PRO A 140 -7.19 -26.22 -14.01
CA PRO A 140 -7.60 -25.95 -15.39
C PRO A 140 -8.12 -24.51 -15.62
N GLN A 141 -8.66 -23.87 -14.57
CA GLN A 141 -9.20 -22.52 -14.63
C GLN A 141 -8.10 -21.44 -14.67
N ALA A 142 -6.87 -21.76 -14.25
CA ALA A 142 -5.72 -20.89 -14.40
C ALA A 142 -5.19 -20.83 -15.85
N GLY A 143 -5.80 -21.58 -16.77
CA GLY A 143 -5.31 -21.83 -18.13
C GLY A 143 -4.88 -20.59 -18.90
N TRP A 144 -5.59 -19.46 -18.82
CA TRP A 144 -5.17 -18.22 -19.50
C TRP A 144 -4.04 -17.48 -18.76
N LEU A 145 -4.03 -17.42 -17.43
CA LEU A 145 -3.02 -16.70 -16.63
C LEU A 145 -1.70 -17.46 -16.47
N ALA A 146 -1.76 -18.79 -16.50
CA ALA A 146 -0.63 -19.70 -16.36
C ALA A 146 -0.06 -20.15 -17.73
N ALA A 147 -0.82 -20.04 -18.83
CA ALA A 147 -0.29 -20.31 -20.16
C ALA A 147 0.77 -19.27 -20.55
N PRO A 148 1.89 -19.72 -21.17
CA PRO A 148 2.83 -18.79 -21.79
C PRO A 148 2.09 -17.91 -22.82
N PRO A 149 2.33 -16.59 -22.84
CA PRO A 149 1.78 -15.70 -23.86
C PRO A 149 2.04 -16.21 -25.28
N VAL A 150 1.03 -16.14 -26.15
CA VAL A 150 1.17 -16.50 -27.58
C VAL A 150 2.03 -15.47 -28.31
N ASP A 151 2.60 -15.82 -29.46
CA ASP A 151 3.60 -14.98 -30.17
C ASP A 151 3.16 -13.52 -30.38
N VAL A 152 1.88 -13.30 -30.67
CA VAL A 152 1.31 -11.94 -30.84
C VAL A 152 1.26 -11.18 -29.52
N GLU A 153 0.97 -11.85 -28.40
CA GLU A 153 0.95 -11.23 -27.06
C GLU A 153 2.36 -10.88 -26.58
N GLN A 154 3.37 -11.71 -26.91
CA GLN A 154 4.77 -11.39 -26.64
C GLN A 154 5.21 -10.12 -27.36
N LEU A 155 4.84 -9.97 -28.65
CA LEU A 155 5.13 -8.77 -29.43
C LEU A 155 4.48 -7.53 -28.78
N VAL A 156 3.25 -7.65 -28.29
CA VAL A 156 2.55 -6.57 -27.59
C VAL A 156 3.29 -6.17 -26.30
N TYR A 157 3.73 -7.14 -25.49
CA TYR A 157 4.51 -6.84 -24.28
C TYR A 157 5.85 -6.17 -24.61
N LEU A 158 6.58 -6.67 -25.61
CA LEU A 158 7.82 -6.07 -26.08
C LEU A 158 7.62 -4.62 -26.52
N VAL A 159 6.58 -4.34 -27.31
CA VAL A 159 6.26 -2.99 -27.78
C VAL A 159 5.89 -2.05 -26.63
N ILE A 160 5.06 -2.49 -25.68
CA ILE A 160 4.66 -1.68 -24.53
C ILE A 160 5.86 -1.36 -23.63
N PHE A 161 6.66 -2.35 -23.27
CA PHE A 161 7.82 -2.15 -22.39
C PHE A 161 8.95 -1.38 -23.07
N ALA A 162 9.21 -1.63 -24.36
CA ALA A 162 10.13 -0.81 -25.16
C ALA A 162 9.65 0.64 -25.27
N GLY A 163 8.35 0.86 -25.46
CA GLY A 163 7.73 2.18 -25.46
C GLY A 163 7.91 2.92 -24.15
N LEU A 164 7.79 2.25 -23.00
CA LEU A 164 8.03 2.84 -21.67
C LEU A 164 9.50 3.24 -21.47
N VAL A 165 10.44 2.40 -21.90
CA VAL A 165 11.89 2.71 -21.83
C VAL A 165 12.23 3.89 -22.74
N LEU A 166 11.77 3.87 -24.00
CA LEU A 166 12.00 4.94 -24.97
C LEU A 166 11.35 6.26 -24.52
N GLY A 167 10.12 6.22 -24.04
CA GLY A 167 9.42 7.37 -23.47
C GLY A 167 10.17 7.98 -22.29
N GLY A 168 10.67 7.14 -21.37
CA GLY A 168 11.54 7.57 -20.26
C GLY A 168 12.84 8.23 -20.72
N LEU A 169 13.45 7.71 -21.80
CA LEU A 169 14.68 8.27 -22.40
C LEU A 169 14.41 9.64 -23.05
N VAL A 170 13.32 9.76 -23.81
CA VAL A 170 12.90 11.01 -24.47
C VAL A 170 12.57 12.08 -23.43
N VAL A 171 11.80 11.74 -22.39
CA VAL A 171 11.49 12.68 -21.30
C VAL A 171 12.77 13.16 -20.62
N ARG A 172 13.76 12.28 -20.39
CA ARG A 172 15.06 12.67 -19.85
C ARG A 172 15.82 13.60 -20.77
N LEU A 173 15.86 13.32 -22.08
CA LEU A 173 16.53 14.16 -23.07
C LEU A 173 15.90 15.55 -23.17
N VAL A 174 14.57 15.62 -23.31
CA VAL A 174 13.81 16.87 -23.37
C VAL A 174 14.00 17.68 -22.09
N LEU A 175 13.84 17.06 -20.92
CA LEU A 175 13.96 17.76 -19.64
C LEU A 175 15.41 18.13 -19.28
N SER A 176 16.41 17.44 -19.85
CA SER A 176 17.83 17.81 -19.67
C SER A 176 18.17 19.19 -20.25
N ARG A 177 17.37 19.69 -21.21
CA ARG A 177 17.48 21.06 -21.75
C ARG A 177 16.99 22.14 -20.79
N TYR A 178 16.26 21.78 -19.73
CA TYR A 178 15.66 22.72 -18.75
C TYR A 178 16.33 22.68 -17.36
N LYS A 179 17.64 22.39 -17.30
CA LYS A 179 18.47 22.16 -16.09
C LYS A 179 18.57 23.33 -15.08
N SER A 180 18.02 24.51 -15.37
CA SER A 180 18.26 25.74 -14.60
C SER A 180 17.55 25.85 -13.24
N VAL A 181 16.77 24.85 -12.81
CA VAL A 181 16.04 24.88 -11.53
C VAL A 181 16.31 23.60 -10.72
N PRO A 182 16.77 23.68 -9.46
CA PRO A 182 17.15 22.51 -8.65
C PRO A 182 15.97 21.56 -8.34
N ILE A 183 14.76 22.12 -8.21
CA ILE A 183 13.51 21.34 -8.05
C ILE A 183 13.25 20.46 -9.27
N LYS A 184 13.56 20.95 -10.49
CA LYS A 184 13.40 20.17 -11.73
C LYS A 184 14.36 18.96 -11.76
N ARG A 185 15.61 19.09 -11.30
CA ARG A 185 16.60 17.99 -11.40
C ARG A 185 16.21 16.74 -10.58
N ARG A 186 15.64 16.93 -9.38
CA ARG A 186 15.20 15.81 -8.52
C ARG A 186 13.95 15.12 -9.10
N ILE A 187 13.01 15.89 -9.64
CA ILE A 187 11.79 15.38 -10.28
C ILE A 187 12.14 14.63 -11.57
N ILE A 188 13.02 15.18 -12.40
CA ILE A 188 13.52 14.55 -13.63
C ILE A 188 14.19 13.20 -13.32
N SER A 189 15.03 13.15 -12.28
CA SER A 189 15.66 11.90 -11.86
C SER A 189 14.65 10.86 -11.40
N GLN A 190 13.58 11.28 -10.70
CA GLN A 190 12.55 10.35 -10.23
C GLN A 190 11.70 9.83 -11.39
N ILE A 191 11.20 10.69 -12.28
CA ILE A 191 10.41 10.29 -13.46
C ILE A 191 11.19 9.29 -14.33
N TRP A 192 12.50 9.52 -14.49
CA TRP A 192 13.35 8.62 -15.26
C TRP A 192 13.42 7.21 -14.66
N TRP A 193 13.67 7.10 -13.35
CA TRP A 193 13.67 5.79 -12.68
C TRP A 193 12.31 5.10 -12.76
N TRP A 194 11.19 5.84 -12.68
CA TRP A 194 9.84 5.26 -12.73
C TRP A 194 9.38 4.80 -14.12
N LEU A 195 9.97 5.30 -15.20
CA LEU A 195 9.66 4.85 -16.56
C LEU A 195 10.62 3.76 -17.03
N VAL A 196 11.91 3.87 -16.66
CA VAL A 196 12.96 2.98 -17.18
C VAL A 196 13.10 1.70 -16.37
N LEU A 197 13.02 1.71 -15.04
CA LEU A 197 13.13 0.47 -14.25
C LEU A 197 11.98 -0.51 -14.56
N PRO A 198 10.69 -0.11 -14.50
CA PRO A 198 9.59 -1.02 -14.80
C PRO A 198 9.61 -1.51 -16.25
N GLY A 199 9.98 -0.62 -17.20
CA GLY A 199 10.12 -0.96 -18.61
C GLY A 199 11.27 -1.94 -18.88
N ALA A 200 12.45 -1.72 -18.27
CA ALA A 200 13.60 -2.60 -18.44
C ALA A 200 13.40 -3.96 -17.77
N VAL A 201 12.77 -3.98 -16.59
CA VAL A 201 12.37 -5.22 -15.91
C VAL A 201 11.36 -5.97 -16.78
N GLY A 202 10.31 -5.30 -17.27
CA GLY A 202 9.31 -5.92 -18.17
C GLY A 202 9.92 -6.47 -19.47
N LEU A 203 10.86 -5.75 -20.09
CA LEU A 203 11.61 -6.21 -21.27
C LEU A 203 12.46 -7.45 -20.96
N LEU A 204 13.19 -7.44 -19.85
CA LEU A 204 14.00 -8.59 -19.42
C LEU A 204 13.11 -9.82 -19.21
N PHE A 205 11.99 -9.68 -18.51
CA PHE A 205 11.04 -10.77 -18.29
C PHE A 205 10.38 -11.26 -19.59
N SER A 206 10.09 -10.36 -20.53
CA SER A 206 9.56 -10.72 -21.84
C SER A 206 10.57 -11.53 -22.69
N LEU A 207 11.87 -11.27 -22.53
CA LEU A 207 12.94 -12.02 -23.22
C LEU A 207 13.24 -13.36 -22.54
N LEU A 208 13.04 -13.45 -21.23
CA LEU A 208 13.25 -14.68 -20.45
C LEU A 208 12.13 -15.71 -20.63
N GLN A 209 11.03 -15.36 -21.31
CA GLN A 209 9.85 -16.21 -21.47
C GLN A 209 10.10 -17.50 -22.29
N HIS A 210 11.15 -17.54 -23.14
CA HIS A 210 11.53 -18.75 -23.88
C HIS A 210 12.33 -19.77 -23.05
N GLN A 211 12.80 -19.37 -21.86
CA GLN A 211 13.35 -20.31 -20.88
C GLN A 211 12.15 -20.76 -20.05
N THR A 212 11.81 -22.05 -20.09
CA THR A 212 10.64 -22.66 -19.43
C THR A 212 10.74 -22.62 -17.90
N VAL A 213 10.79 -21.44 -17.31
CA VAL A 213 10.70 -21.24 -15.87
C VAL A 213 9.23 -21.32 -15.49
N THR A 214 8.76 -22.55 -15.29
CA THR A 214 7.40 -22.97 -14.93
C THR A 214 6.84 -22.36 -13.63
N ALA A 215 7.60 -21.53 -12.91
CA ALA A 215 7.19 -20.96 -11.63
C ALA A 215 6.52 -19.57 -11.74
N GLY A 216 6.58 -18.90 -12.90
CA GLY A 216 6.11 -17.52 -13.04
C GLY A 216 4.88 -17.44 -13.93
N SER A 217 3.71 -17.18 -13.35
CA SER A 217 2.50 -16.78 -14.07
C SER A 217 2.79 -15.49 -14.88
N TRP A 218 3.28 -15.64 -16.11
CA TRP A 218 3.95 -14.59 -16.89
C TRP A 218 3.10 -13.32 -17.07
N ARG A 219 1.78 -13.50 -17.20
CA ARG A 219 0.80 -12.40 -17.34
C ARG A 219 0.59 -11.64 -16.02
N ILE A 220 0.69 -12.30 -14.87
CA ILE A 220 0.51 -11.69 -13.54
C ILE A 220 1.61 -10.67 -13.27
N TRP A 221 2.85 -10.98 -13.65
CA TRP A 221 3.97 -10.06 -13.50
C TRP A 221 3.81 -8.79 -14.34
N ALA A 222 3.34 -8.91 -15.58
CA ALA A 222 3.04 -7.74 -16.41
C ALA A 222 1.99 -6.83 -15.76
N ILE A 223 0.92 -7.42 -15.20
CA ILE A 223 -0.15 -6.68 -14.50
C ILE A 223 0.39 -5.99 -13.24
N ILE A 224 1.18 -6.70 -12.41
CA ILE A 224 1.79 -6.14 -11.20
C ILE A 224 2.68 -4.95 -11.53
N VAL A 225 3.54 -5.08 -12.56
CA VAL A 225 4.43 -4.00 -12.99
C VAL A 225 3.63 -2.78 -13.44
N VAL A 226 2.54 -2.96 -14.20
CA VAL A 226 1.66 -1.86 -14.62
C VAL A 226 0.99 -1.18 -13.42
N ILE A 227 0.40 -1.95 -12.50
CA ILE A 227 -0.27 -1.41 -11.31
C ILE A 227 0.70 -0.62 -10.44
N VAL A 228 1.89 -1.18 -10.15
CA VAL A 228 2.93 -0.51 -9.36
C VAL A 228 3.37 0.78 -10.03
N THR A 229 3.51 0.78 -11.36
CA THR A 229 3.91 1.96 -12.13
C THR A 229 2.84 3.05 -12.05
N ILE A 230 1.55 2.70 -12.20
CA ILE A 230 0.42 3.64 -12.08
C ILE A 230 0.37 4.24 -10.67
N LEU A 231 0.44 3.41 -9.62
CA LEU A 231 0.41 3.87 -8.22
C LEU A 231 1.59 4.80 -7.91
N ALA A 232 2.78 4.50 -8.43
CA ALA A 232 3.95 5.35 -8.29
C ALA A 232 3.79 6.71 -9.00
N GLN A 233 3.22 6.73 -10.22
CA GLN A 233 2.92 7.96 -10.96
C GLN A 233 1.89 8.83 -10.23
N VAL A 234 0.82 8.24 -9.72
CA VAL A 234 -0.19 8.95 -8.90
C VAL A 234 0.44 9.54 -7.65
N ARG A 235 1.28 8.79 -6.94
CA ARG A 235 1.99 9.28 -5.74
C ARG A 235 2.91 10.45 -6.06
N LEU A 236 3.63 10.39 -7.19
CA LEU A 236 4.50 11.46 -7.64
C LEU A 236 3.69 12.71 -8.01
N TYR A 237 2.61 12.55 -8.77
CA TYR A 237 1.70 13.63 -9.13
C TYR A 237 1.14 14.34 -7.88
N LEU A 238 0.66 13.58 -6.90
CA LEU A 238 0.16 14.12 -5.64
C LEU A 238 1.23 14.87 -4.83
N ARG A 239 2.48 14.36 -4.82
CA ARG A 239 3.61 15.06 -4.17
C ARG A 239 3.93 16.39 -4.86
N LEU A 240 3.87 16.43 -6.19
CA LEU A 240 4.08 17.63 -6.98
C LEU A 240 2.97 18.65 -6.77
N TYR A 241 1.71 18.20 -6.84
CA TYR A 241 0.54 19.06 -6.65
C TYR A 241 0.50 19.69 -5.25
N ARG A 242 0.82 18.92 -4.21
CA ARG A 242 0.86 19.42 -2.82
C ARG A 242 2.08 20.30 -2.51
N GLY A 243 3.23 20.04 -3.17
CA GLY A 243 4.48 20.78 -2.90
C GLY A 243 4.68 22.05 -3.73
N ALA A 244 4.02 22.16 -4.89
CA ALA A 244 4.19 23.29 -5.82
C ALA A 244 3.75 24.66 -5.24
N PRO A 245 2.61 24.80 -4.54
CA PRO A 245 2.18 26.09 -4.03
C PRO A 245 3.13 26.68 -2.98
N ALA A 246 3.64 25.83 -2.07
CA ALA A 246 4.52 26.24 -0.98
C ALA A 246 5.91 26.67 -1.48
N ALA A 247 6.51 25.90 -2.40
CA ALA A 247 7.83 26.22 -2.96
C ALA A 247 7.82 27.52 -3.78
N TYR A 248 6.72 27.79 -4.51
CA TYR A 248 6.56 29.03 -5.27
C TYR A 248 6.47 30.26 -4.36
N GLN A 249 5.67 30.20 -3.29
CA GLN A 249 5.53 31.30 -2.34
C GLN A 249 6.85 31.62 -1.63
N GLN A 250 7.62 30.60 -1.23
CA GLN A 250 8.92 30.79 -0.60
C GLN A 250 9.94 31.44 -1.54
N GLN A 251 9.94 31.05 -2.83
CA GLN A 251 10.82 31.66 -3.83
C GLN A 251 10.49 33.13 -4.10
N VAL A 252 9.20 33.50 -4.09
CA VAL A 252 8.75 34.89 -4.22
C VAL A 252 9.18 35.71 -2.99
N ALA A 253 9.03 35.16 -1.78
CA ALA A 253 9.45 35.81 -0.53
C ALA A 253 10.97 36.09 -0.49
N ASP A 254 11.80 35.12 -0.87
CA ASP A 254 13.26 35.27 -0.94
C ASP A 254 13.70 36.35 -1.95
N ARG A 255 13.06 36.39 -3.13
CA ARG A 255 13.33 37.44 -4.13
C ARG A 255 12.99 38.83 -3.59
N GLN A 256 11.90 38.97 -2.85
CA GLN A 256 11.53 40.24 -2.23
C GLN A 256 12.54 40.65 -1.15
N GLN A 257 13.00 39.72 -0.30
CA GLN A 257 14.02 40.00 0.70
C GLN A 257 15.36 40.42 0.08
N ARG A 258 15.83 39.72 -0.96
CA ARG A 258 17.06 40.09 -1.68
C ARG A 258 16.98 41.50 -2.30
N ARG A 259 15.83 41.85 -2.90
CA ARG A 259 15.58 43.20 -3.42
C ARG A 259 15.61 44.26 -2.30
N LYS A 260 15.01 43.98 -1.14
CA LYS A 260 15.06 44.87 0.03
C LYS A 260 16.50 45.08 0.53
N GLN A 261 17.30 44.03 0.62
CA GLN A 261 18.71 44.11 1.03
C GLN A 261 19.56 44.91 0.04
N GLN A 262 19.37 44.72 -1.27
CA GLN A 262 20.07 45.49 -2.30
C GLN A 262 19.71 46.99 -2.23
N ARG A 263 18.42 47.32 -2.05
CA ARG A 263 17.98 48.71 -1.85
C ARG A 263 18.59 49.35 -0.60
N LYS A 264 18.69 48.62 0.51
CA LYS A 264 19.36 49.09 1.75
C LYS A 264 20.85 49.34 1.52
N LYS A 265 21.57 48.43 0.86
CA LYS A 265 22.99 48.61 0.51
C LYS A 265 23.19 49.85 -0.35
N GLN A 266 22.39 50.04 -1.40
CA GLN A 266 22.46 51.21 -2.28
C GLN A 266 22.20 52.53 -1.54
N LYS A 267 21.18 52.59 -0.66
CA LYS A 267 20.90 53.77 0.17
C LYS A 267 22.05 54.07 1.14
N GLY A 268 22.61 53.05 1.78
CA GLY A 268 23.77 53.19 2.69
C GLY A 268 25.03 53.71 1.97
N THR A 269 25.32 53.22 0.76
CA THR A 269 26.42 53.74 -0.06
C THR A 269 26.21 55.16 -0.54
N ARG A 270 24.97 55.56 -0.88
CA ARG A 270 24.64 56.95 -1.25
C ARG A 270 24.79 57.90 -0.06
N SER A 271 24.35 57.50 1.13
CA SER A 271 24.52 58.27 2.38
C SER A 271 25.99 58.42 2.80
N LYS A 272 26.81 57.37 2.65
CA LYS A 272 28.26 57.47 2.91
C LYS A 272 28.98 58.36 1.89
N LYS A 273 28.58 58.34 0.60
CA LYS A 273 29.13 59.25 -0.42
C LYS A 273 28.71 60.70 -0.20
N SER A 274 27.50 60.98 0.31
CA SER A 274 27.07 62.34 0.61
C SER A 274 27.73 62.92 1.86
N ARG A 275 28.07 62.09 2.86
CA ARG A 275 28.81 62.52 4.07
C ARG A 275 30.30 62.78 3.82
N LYS A 276 30.92 62.16 2.81
CA LYS A 276 32.33 62.42 2.41
C LYS A 276 32.52 63.66 1.53
N ARG A 277 31.42 64.29 1.10
CA ARG A 277 31.41 65.49 0.24
C ARG A 277 31.08 66.78 1.00
N LYS A 278 30.89 66.69 2.32
CA LYS A 278 30.82 67.81 3.26
C LYS A 278 32.07 67.73 4.13
#